data_AF-A0A3B1C235-F1
#
_entry.id   AF-A0A3B1C235-F1
#
_cell.length_a   1.000
_cell.length_b   1.000
_cell.length_c   1.000
_cell.angle_alpha   90.00
_cell.angle_beta   90.00
_cell.angle_gamma   90.00
#
_symmetry.space_group_name_H-M   'P 1'
#
loop_
_entity.id
_entity.type
_entity.pdbx_description
1 polymer ?
#
loop_
_entity_poly.entity_id
_entity_poly.type
_entity_poly.pdbx_seq_one_letter_code
_entity_poly.pdbx_strand_id
1 'polypeptide(L)'
;MERKKTYYLIPILLGVILFASNFLSTDIFNNSTLSFTVWFVLSVFTFACGWFVDRTLGWNYGGKIVFAVIVASVIVSVFMVGLFGNYFGVNNLITENLILYSLRNIVLGSMALFGMSVSEVAHLRLGFIEQEEEEEIEEVERTFDVDDKAELILTEARLKAEQMVFDAEKKVEELSQQKKHVEVQLKEFIQVERDIIHQYESDDK
;
A
#
# COMPACT_ATOMS: atom_id res chain seq x y z
N MET A 1 -8.55 7.68 7.16
CA MET A 1 -9.10 7.42 8.52
C MET A 1 -9.32 8.72 9.28
N GLU A 2 -10.47 8.85 9.94
CA GLU A 2 -10.96 10.06 10.62
C GLU A 2 -10.00 10.60 11.71
N ARG A 3 -9.58 11.87 11.55
CA ARG A 3 -8.72 12.58 12.51
C ARG A 3 -9.52 12.98 13.76
N LYS A 4 -9.57 12.12 14.77
CA LYS A 4 -10.24 12.40 16.05
C LYS A 4 -9.38 13.28 16.97
N LYS A 5 -9.98 14.41 17.38
CA LYS A 5 -9.63 15.35 18.46
C LYS A 5 -8.12 15.59 18.67
N THR A 6 -7.68 16.72 18.14
CA THR A 6 -6.37 17.37 18.36
C THR A 6 -6.04 17.49 19.84
N TYR A 7 -5.31 16.52 20.39
CA TYR A 7 -4.71 16.63 21.71
C TYR A 7 -3.44 17.51 21.63
N TYR A 8 -3.64 18.83 21.59
CA TYR A 8 -2.56 19.83 21.78
C TYR A 8 -1.87 19.71 23.15
N LEU A 9 -2.41 18.88 24.04
CA LEU A 9 -1.87 18.59 25.36
C LEU A 9 -0.46 17.96 25.29
N ILE A 10 -0.16 17.16 24.26
CA ILE A 10 1.13 16.48 24.13
C ILE A 10 2.26 17.46 23.72
N PRO A 11 2.08 18.34 22.72
CA PRO A 11 3.02 19.44 22.47
C PRO A 11 3.24 20.38 23.66
N ILE A 12 2.17 20.68 24.42
CA ILE A 12 2.27 21.51 25.63
C ILE A 12 3.08 20.78 26.71
N LEU A 13 2.84 19.49 26.92
CA LEU A 13 3.61 18.66 27.85
C LEU A 13 5.10 18.62 27.46
N LEU A 14 5.40 18.49 26.17
CA LEU A 14 6.77 18.54 25.65
C LEU A 14 7.43 19.90 25.97
N GLY A 15 6.71 21.01 25.79
CA GLY A 15 7.18 22.33 26.19
C GLY A 15 7.47 22.44 27.70
N VAL A 16 6.60 21.89 28.55
CA VAL A 16 6.79 21.85 30.00
C VAL A 16 8.02 21.01 30.38
N ILE A 17 8.23 19.87 29.72
CA ILE A 17 9.39 19.00 29.96
C ILE A 17 10.71 19.69 29.54
N LEU A 18 10.73 20.34 28.38
CA LEU A 18 11.90 21.10 27.93
C LEU A 18 12.20 22.26 28.88
N PHE A 19 11.18 22.97 29.34
CA PHE A 19 11.33 24.04 30.31
C PHE A 19 11.86 23.53 31.66
N ALA A 20 11.29 22.44 32.19
CA ALA A 20 11.70 21.83 33.44
C ALA A 20 13.17 21.33 33.41
N SER A 21 13.65 20.90 32.25
CA SER A 21 15.06 20.50 32.04
C SER A 21 16.08 21.62 32.32
N ASN A 22 15.67 22.89 32.18
CA ASN A 22 16.56 24.02 32.47
C ASN A 22 16.77 24.21 33.98
N PHE A 23 15.84 23.77 34.84
CA PHE A 23 15.99 23.86 36.29
C PHE A 23 16.88 22.75 36.87
N LEU A 24 17.16 21.70 36.09
CA LEU A 24 17.97 20.56 36.50
C LEU A 24 19.45 20.91 36.82
N SER A 25 19.86 22.14 36.48
CA SER A 25 21.22 22.64 36.66
C SER A 25 21.46 23.41 37.97
N THR A 26 20.43 23.62 38.78
CA THR A 26 20.59 24.26 40.09
C THR A 26 21.13 23.25 41.10
N ASP A 27 21.96 23.70 42.05
CA ASP A 27 22.85 22.94 42.97
C ASP A 27 22.34 21.63 43.64
N ILE A 28 21.07 21.28 43.44
CA ILE A 28 20.37 20.09 43.92
C ILE A 28 20.92 18.78 43.29
N PHE A 29 21.74 18.85 42.23
CA PHE A 29 22.27 17.67 41.50
C PHE A 29 23.80 17.64 41.31
N ASN A 30 24.59 18.08 42.30
CA ASN A 30 26.06 18.14 42.25
C ASN A 30 26.79 16.77 42.17
N ASN A 31 26.07 15.66 41.94
CA ASN A 31 26.63 14.36 41.59
C ASN A 31 26.51 14.16 40.07
N SER A 32 27.65 14.16 39.37
CA SER A 32 27.72 14.06 37.89
C SER A 32 26.92 12.87 37.33
N THR A 33 26.90 11.74 38.03
CA THR A 33 26.16 10.53 37.65
C THR A 33 24.65 10.73 37.69
N LEU A 34 24.11 11.38 38.74
CA LEU A 34 22.67 11.62 38.89
C LEU A 34 22.17 12.63 37.85
N SER A 35 22.96 13.68 37.59
CA SER A 35 22.66 14.67 36.55
C SER A 35 22.55 14.02 35.16
N PHE A 36 23.45 13.09 34.83
CA PHE A 36 23.39 12.35 33.58
C PHE A 36 22.16 11.43 33.49
N THR A 37 21.86 10.68 34.55
CA THR A 37 20.70 9.77 34.58
C THR A 37 19.39 10.52 34.37
N VAL A 38 19.17 11.65 35.05
CA VAL A 38 17.92 12.41 34.92
C VAL A 38 17.82 13.03 33.53
N TRP A 39 18.93 13.55 32.98
CA TRP A 39 18.97 14.05 31.61
C TRP A 39 18.66 12.96 30.58
N PHE A 40 19.15 11.74 30.79
CA PHE A 40 18.86 10.60 29.94
C PHE A 40 17.37 10.20 30.00
N VAL A 41 16.79 10.13 31.20
CA VAL A 41 15.37 9.85 31.38
C VAL A 41 14.51 10.91 30.69
N LEU A 42 14.86 12.20 30.84
CA LEU A 42 14.19 13.29 30.13
C LEU A 42 14.28 13.11 28.61
N SER A 43 15.43 12.68 28.08
CA SER A 43 15.63 12.42 26.65
C SER A 43 14.72 11.29 26.15
N VAL A 44 14.54 10.22 26.93
CA VAL A 44 13.62 9.12 26.60
C VAL A 44 12.16 9.59 26.64
N PHE A 45 11.81 10.44 27.61
CA PHE A 45 10.47 11.03 27.69
C PHE A 45 10.19 12.00 26.54
N THR A 46 11.15 12.84 26.13
CA THR A 46 10.97 13.73 24.97
C THR A 46 10.88 12.94 23.67
N PHE A 47 11.64 11.84 23.54
CA PHE A 47 11.51 10.88 22.45
C PHE A 47 10.09 10.28 22.39
N ALA A 48 9.58 9.76 23.51
CA ALA A 48 8.23 9.21 23.57
C ALA A 48 7.17 10.26 23.24
N CYS A 49 7.31 11.50 23.72
CA CYS A 49 6.41 12.60 23.37
C CYS A 49 6.43 12.88 21.86
N GLY A 50 7.61 12.90 21.24
CA GLY A 50 7.76 13.04 19.79
C GLY A 50 7.07 11.92 19.00
N TRP A 51 7.23 10.67 19.46
CA TRP A 51 6.54 9.51 18.90
C TRP A 51 5.01 9.65 18.98
N PHE A 52 4.47 10.08 20.13
CA PHE A 52 3.03 10.28 20.29
C PHE A 52 2.48 11.46 19.48
N VAL A 53 3.28 12.52 19.30
CA VAL A 53 2.91 13.65 18.44
C VAL A 53 2.74 13.19 17.00
N ASP A 54 3.65 12.36 16.49
CA ASP A 54 3.54 11.82 15.14
C ASP A 54 2.23 11.02 14.95
N ARG A 55 1.96 10.09 15.88
CA ARG A 55 0.77 9.25 15.84
C ARG A 55 -0.56 10.02 15.92
N THR A 56 -0.56 11.22 16.51
CA THR A 56 -1.79 12.01 16.73
C THR A 56 -1.99 13.13 15.72
N LEU A 57 -0.91 13.81 15.31
CA LEU A 57 -0.93 15.01 14.48
C LEU A 57 -0.33 14.79 13.08
N GLY A 58 0.37 13.68 12.88
CA GLY A 58 1.08 13.31 11.64
C GLY A 58 2.35 14.11 11.40
N TRP A 59 3.21 13.59 10.52
CA TRP A 59 4.53 14.15 10.25
C TRP A 59 4.54 15.66 9.95
N ASN A 60 3.75 16.10 8.97
CA ASN A 60 3.82 17.48 8.48
C ASN A 60 3.29 18.53 9.48
N TYR A 61 2.23 18.22 10.22
CA TYR A 61 1.63 19.18 11.17
C TYR A 61 2.27 19.06 12.55
N GLY A 62 2.51 17.83 13.02
CA GLY A 62 3.24 17.56 14.25
C GLY A 62 4.66 18.13 14.23
N GLY A 63 5.38 17.99 13.12
CA GLY A 63 6.76 18.49 13.00
C GLY A 63 6.85 20.00 13.10
N LYS A 64 5.93 20.73 12.46
CA LYS A 64 5.84 22.21 12.58
C LYS A 64 5.59 22.64 14.01
N ILE A 65 4.73 21.92 14.73
CA ILE A 65 4.42 22.21 16.13
C ILE A 65 5.62 21.93 17.03
N VAL A 66 6.25 20.76 16.91
CA VAL A 66 7.43 20.39 17.71
C VAL A 66 8.56 21.40 17.47
N PHE A 67 8.81 21.78 16.22
CA PHE A 67 9.79 22.80 15.89
C PHE A 67 9.46 24.15 16.55
N ALA A 68 8.21 24.60 16.48
CA ALA A 68 7.79 25.84 17.13
C ALA A 68 7.96 25.79 18.66
N VAL A 69 7.69 24.65 19.30
CA VAL A 69 7.85 24.45 20.74
C VAL A 69 9.34 24.49 21.14
N ILE A 70 10.23 23.90 20.35
CA ILE A 70 11.69 23.97 20.60
C ILE A 70 12.17 25.41 20.55
N VAL A 71 11.81 26.14 19.48
CA VAL A 71 12.19 27.55 19.32
C VAL A 71 11.64 28.40 20.47
N ALA A 72 10.37 28.21 20.83
CA ALA A 72 9.76 28.92 21.96
C ALA A 72 10.48 28.60 23.28
N SER A 73 10.82 27.34 23.53
CA SER A 73 11.56 26.92 24.74
C SER A 73 12.95 27.57 24.81
N VAL A 74 13.67 27.66 23.69
CA VAL A 74 14.98 28.33 23.65
C VAL A 74 14.83 29.82 23.98
N ILE A 75 13.86 30.52 23.37
CA ILE A 75 13.63 31.96 23.62
C ILE A 75 13.29 32.20 25.10
N VAL A 76 12.38 31.39 25.66
CA VAL A 76 11.99 31.50 27.08
C VAL A 76 13.19 31.22 28.00
N SER A 77 14.02 30.25 27.65
CA SER A 77 15.22 29.90 28.42
C SER A 77 16.26 31.02 28.39
N VAL A 78 16.51 31.61 27.22
CA VAL A 78 17.41 32.77 27.07
C VAL A 78 16.91 33.96 27.89
N PHE A 79 15.60 34.22 27.85
CA PHE A 79 14.99 35.29 28.65
C PHE A 79 15.12 35.05 30.16
N MET A 80 14.88 33.81 30.61
CA MET A 80 15.03 33.40 32.01
C MET A 80 16.49 33.53 32.49
N VAL A 81 17.46 33.05 31.73
CA VAL A 81 18.89 33.16 32.07
C VAL A 81 19.33 34.63 32.10
N GLY A 82 18.78 35.47 31.21
CA GLY A 82 19.05 36.91 31.19
C GLY A 82 18.50 37.64 32.42
N LEU A 83 17.27 37.35 32.85
CA LEU A 83 16.65 37.98 34.02
C LEU A 83 17.14 37.44 35.37
N PHE A 84 17.40 36.13 35.44
CA PHE A 84 17.79 35.42 36.66
C PHE A 84 19.24 34.93 36.59
N GLY A 85 20.14 35.73 36.00
CA GLY A 85 21.55 35.36 35.80
C GLY A 85 22.28 34.94 37.07
N ASN A 86 21.87 35.44 38.24
CA ASN A 86 22.41 35.05 39.54
C ASN A 86 21.93 33.68 40.05
N TYR A 87 20.80 33.15 39.55
CA TYR A 87 20.22 31.86 39.95
C TYR A 87 20.63 30.71 39.02
N PHE A 88 20.84 31.01 37.73
CA PHE A 88 21.24 30.03 36.71
C PHE A 88 22.74 30.07 36.39
N GLY A 89 23.51 30.90 37.10
CA GLY A 89 24.94 31.12 36.88
C GLY A 89 25.80 29.97 37.36
N VAL A 90 25.97 28.92 36.54
CA VAL A 90 26.91 27.83 36.83
C VAL A 90 28.36 28.27 36.54
N ASN A 91 28.55 29.14 35.53
CA ASN A 91 29.82 29.81 35.23
C ASN A 91 29.72 31.34 35.35
N ASN A 92 30.83 31.99 35.72
CA ASN A 92 30.94 33.46 35.94
C ASN A 92 30.63 34.31 34.69
N LEU A 93 30.50 33.72 33.51
CA LEU A 93 30.16 34.39 32.26
C LEU A 93 28.73 34.03 31.84
N ILE A 94 27.84 35.03 31.85
CA ILE A 94 26.42 34.91 31.43
C ILE A 94 26.30 34.28 30.03
N THR A 95 27.24 34.61 29.13
CA THR A 95 27.29 34.09 27.75
C THR A 95 27.42 32.57 27.69
N GLU A 96 28.19 31.97 28.58
CA GLU A 96 28.43 30.52 28.57
C GLU A 96 27.19 29.76 29.03
N ASN A 97 26.52 30.25 30.08
CA ASN A 97 25.26 29.67 30.54
C ASN A 97 24.19 29.74 29.45
N LEU A 98 24.09 30.87 28.74
CA LEU A 98 23.13 31.04 27.64
C LEU A 98 23.36 30.01 26.53
N ILE A 99 24.61 29.77 26.14
CA ILE A 99 24.98 28.75 25.15
C ILE A 99 24.61 27.36 25.67
N LEU A 100 24.95 27.04 26.92
CA LEU A 100 24.74 25.71 27.51
C LEU A 100 23.25 25.35 27.59
N TYR A 101 22.39 26.25 28.08
CA TYR A 101 20.95 26.01 28.14
C TYR A 101 20.30 25.97 26.76
N SER A 102 20.77 26.79 25.81
CA SER A 102 20.26 26.73 24.42
C SER A 102 20.59 25.39 23.76
N LEU A 103 21.85 24.94 23.89
CA LEU A 103 22.30 23.66 23.34
C LEU A 103 21.53 22.50 23.99
N ARG A 104 21.30 22.54 25.31
CA ARG A 104 20.52 21.51 26.02
C ARG A 104 19.09 21.39 25.49
N ASN A 105 18.40 22.52 25.30
CA ASN A 105 17.05 22.54 24.75
C ASN A 105 17.00 22.03 23.30
N ILE A 106 17.99 22.39 22.48
CA ILE A 106 18.09 21.91 21.09
C ILE A 106 18.34 20.40 21.06
N VAL A 107 19.25 19.88 21.89
CA VAL A 107 19.56 18.44 21.93
C VAL A 107 18.34 17.64 22.41
N LEU A 108 17.67 18.06 23.49
CA LEU A 108 16.45 17.41 23.96
C LEU A 108 15.28 17.54 22.97
N GLY A 109 15.18 18.67 22.28
CA GLY A 109 14.22 18.87 21.20
C GLY A 109 14.49 17.97 19.99
N SER A 110 15.76 17.76 19.65
CA SER A 110 16.15 16.86 18.57
C SER A 110 15.78 15.40 18.86
N MET A 111 15.80 14.98 20.13
CA MET A 111 15.30 13.67 20.55
C MET A 111 13.79 13.50 20.30
N ALA A 112 13.00 14.57 20.43
CA ALA A 112 11.58 14.52 20.07
C ALA A 112 11.37 14.41 18.56
N LEU A 113 12.14 15.16 17.75
CA LEU A 113 12.12 15.00 16.29
C LEU A 113 12.54 13.59 15.88
N PHE A 114 13.54 13.03 16.55
CA PHE A 114 13.98 11.65 16.32
C PHE A 114 12.87 10.64 16.64
N GLY A 115 12.16 10.79 17.77
CA GLY A 115 11.00 9.94 18.09
C GLY A 115 9.89 10.02 17.07
N MET A 116 9.68 11.22 16.51
CA MET A 116 8.76 11.44 15.40
C MET A 116 9.20 10.66 14.16
N SER A 117 10.49 10.72 13.80
CA SER A 117 11.02 10.07 12.59
C SER A 117 10.89 8.55 12.65
N VAL A 118 11.14 7.97 13.82
CA VAL A 118 11.03 6.52 13.99
C VAL A 118 9.57 6.06 13.89
N SER A 119 8.63 6.83 14.44
CA SER A 119 7.20 6.55 14.30
C SER A 119 6.75 6.57 12.83
N GLU A 120 7.13 7.60 12.07
CA GLU A 120 6.74 7.74 10.67
C GLU A 120 7.32 6.60 9.82
N VAL A 121 8.59 6.23 10.02
CA VAL A 121 9.21 5.09 9.33
C VAL A 121 8.51 3.78 9.68
N ALA A 122 8.12 3.59 10.95
CA ALA A 122 7.37 2.41 11.36
C ALA A 122 5.98 2.36 10.71
N HIS A 123 5.29 3.49 10.62
CA HIS A 123 3.99 3.59 9.96
C HIS A 123 4.09 3.34 8.46
N LEU A 124 5.09 3.90 7.80
CA LEU A 124 5.33 3.68 6.37
C LEU A 124 5.58 2.20 6.07
N ARG A 125 6.41 1.53 6.88
CA ARG A 125 6.66 0.09 6.72
C ARG A 125 5.40 -0.76 6.84
N LEU A 126 4.52 -0.44 7.78
CA LEU A 126 3.24 -1.15 7.91
C LEU A 126 2.35 -0.93 6.68
N GLY A 127 2.27 0.30 6.17
CA GLY A 127 1.51 0.59 4.95
C GLY A 127 2.05 -0.09 3.70
N PHE A 128 3.38 -0.25 3.58
CA PHE A 128 3.96 -1.02 2.48
C PHE A 128 3.61 -2.50 2.54
N ILE A 129 3.56 -3.10 3.74
CA ILE A 129 3.19 -4.51 3.91
C ILE A 129 1.71 -4.73 3.56
N GLU A 130 0.81 -3.86 4.01
CA GLU A 130 -0.62 -3.96 3.68
C GLU A 130 -0.87 -3.81 2.16
N GLN A 131 -0.12 -2.92 1.50
CA GLN A 131 -0.25 -2.73 0.05
C GLN A 131 0.29 -3.93 -0.74
N GLU A 132 1.40 -4.54 -0.28
CA GLU A 132 1.96 -5.74 -0.91
C GLU A 132 1.00 -6.94 -0.78
N GLU A 133 0.32 -7.11 0.36
CA GLU A 133 -0.72 -8.12 0.54
C GLU A 133 -1.96 -7.87 -0.33
N GLU A 134 -2.42 -6.61 -0.47
CA GLU A 134 -3.55 -6.27 -1.35
C GLU A 134 -3.22 -6.53 -2.83
N GLU A 135 -2.01 -6.19 -3.28
CA GLU A 135 -1.57 -6.43 -4.66
C GLU A 135 -1.45 -7.94 -4.96
N GLU A 136 -0.96 -8.74 -4.01
CA GLU A 136 -0.86 -10.21 -4.16
C GLU A 136 -2.26 -10.87 -4.26
N ILE A 137 -3.23 -10.41 -3.46
CA ILE A 137 -4.62 -10.90 -3.54
C ILE A 137 -5.26 -10.53 -4.88
N GLU A 138 -5.06 -9.30 -5.36
CA GLU A 138 -5.63 -8.86 -6.63
C GLU A 138 -5.02 -9.61 -7.83
N GLU A 139 -3.74 -9.97 -7.77
CA GLU A 139 -3.07 -10.76 -8.81
C GLU A 139 -3.58 -12.22 -8.86
N VAL A 140 -3.83 -12.82 -7.69
CA VAL A 140 -4.45 -14.16 -7.58
C VAL A 140 -5.88 -14.16 -8.12
N GLU A 141 -6.66 -13.13 -7.84
CA GLU A 141 -8.05 -13.01 -8.33
C GLU A 141 -8.10 -12.82 -9.86
N ARG A 142 -7.16 -12.03 -10.42
CA ARG A 142 -7.04 -11.85 -11.87
C ARG A 142 -6.61 -13.12 -12.59
N THR A 143 -5.71 -13.91 -12.02
CA THR A 143 -5.28 -15.18 -12.62
C THR A 143 -6.41 -16.22 -12.64
N PHE A 144 -7.20 -16.30 -11.57
CA PHE A 144 -8.40 -17.15 -11.52
C PHE A 144 -9.42 -16.82 -12.62
N ASP A 145 -9.75 -15.54 -12.81
CA ASP A 145 -10.71 -15.11 -13.84
C ASP A 145 -10.18 -15.32 -15.28
N VAL A 146 -8.86 -15.31 -15.47
CA VAL A 146 -8.23 -15.64 -16.76
C VAL A 146 -8.34 -17.13 -17.07
N ASP A 147 -8.12 -18.00 -16.08
CA ASP A 147 -8.21 -19.45 -16.24
C ASP A 147 -9.65 -19.89 -16.55
N ASP A 148 -10.64 -19.34 -15.84
CA ASP A 148 -12.06 -19.62 -16.09
C ASP A 148 -12.49 -19.19 -17.50
N LYS A 149 -12.04 -18.01 -17.95
CA LYS A 149 -12.31 -17.53 -19.32
C LYS A 149 -11.62 -18.38 -20.38
N ALA A 150 -10.39 -18.84 -20.12
CA ALA A 150 -9.67 -19.72 -21.02
C ALA A 150 -10.38 -21.08 -21.17
N GLU A 151 -10.89 -21.65 -20.08
CA GLU A 151 -11.66 -22.89 -20.10
C GLU A 151 -12.97 -22.75 -20.88
N LEU A 152 -13.66 -21.61 -20.73
CA LEU A 152 -14.89 -21.32 -21.46
C LEU A 152 -14.64 -21.23 -22.98
N ILE A 153 -13.57 -20.54 -23.39
CA ILE A 153 -13.17 -20.45 -24.81
C ILE A 153 -12.81 -21.82 -25.39
N LEU A 154 -12.07 -22.65 -24.63
CA LEU A 154 -11.74 -24.01 -25.06
C LEU A 154 -12.99 -24.87 -25.23
N THR A 155 -13.94 -24.73 -24.32
CA THR A 155 -15.20 -25.48 -24.35
C THR A 155 -16.08 -25.04 -25.53
N GLU A 156 -16.17 -23.74 -25.78
CA GLU A 156 -16.89 -23.20 -26.94
C GLU A 156 -16.27 -23.63 -28.26
N ALA A 157 -14.92 -23.61 -28.35
CA ALA A 157 -14.20 -24.09 -29.52
C ALA A 157 -14.45 -25.59 -29.78
N ARG A 158 -14.50 -26.42 -28.73
CA ARG A 158 -14.84 -27.85 -28.83
C ARG A 158 -16.26 -28.08 -29.33
N LEU A 159 -17.24 -27.39 -28.76
CA LEU A 159 -18.65 -27.49 -29.20
C LEU A 159 -18.82 -27.09 -30.67
N LYS A 160 -18.13 -26.04 -31.11
CA LYS A 160 -18.17 -25.59 -32.50
C LYS A 160 -17.50 -26.59 -33.46
N ALA A 161 -16.43 -27.23 -33.01
CA ALA A 161 -15.78 -28.30 -33.77
C ALA A 161 -16.70 -29.53 -33.91
N GLU A 162 -17.36 -29.95 -32.84
CA GLU A 162 -18.34 -31.04 -32.87
C GLU A 162 -19.52 -30.73 -33.80
N GLN A 163 -20.06 -29.51 -33.75
CA GLN A 163 -21.10 -29.07 -34.68
C GLN A 163 -20.64 -29.14 -36.14
N MET A 164 -19.42 -28.68 -36.46
CA MET A 164 -18.89 -28.76 -37.82
C MET A 164 -18.74 -30.21 -38.31
N VAL A 165 -18.29 -31.12 -37.46
CA VAL A 165 -18.19 -32.55 -37.79
C VAL A 165 -19.58 -33.14 -38.02
N PHE A 166 -20.54 -32.86 -37.13
CA PHE A 166 -21.91 -33.34 -37.26
C PHE A 166 -22.60 -32.83 -38.54
N ASP A 167 -22.43 -31.55 -38.86
CA ASP A 167 -22.97 -30.96 -40.09
C ASP A 167 -22.33 -31.57 -41.36
N ALA A 168 -21.04 -31.90 -41.29
CA ALA A 168 -20.34 -32.59 -42.36
C ALA A 168 -20.86 -34.03 -42.54
N GLU A 169 -21.06 -34.78 -41.45
CA GLU A 169 -21.63 -36.12 -41.48
C GLU A 169 -23.03 -36.12 -42.08
N LYS A 170 -23.88 -35.18 -41.65
CA LYS A 170 -25.24 -35.03 -42.19
C LYS A 170 -25.23 -34.74 -43.69
N LYS A 171 -24.35 -33.86 -44.18
CA LYS A 171 -24.21 -33.59 -45.62
C LYS A 171 -23.74 -34.81 -46.39
N VAL A 172 -22.85 -35.62 -45.84
CA VAL A 172 -22.39 -36.86 -46.46
C VAL A 172 -23.54 -37.87 -46.56
N GLU A 173 -24.36 -37.99 -45.52
CA GLU A 173 -25.56 -38.84 -45.49
C GLU A 173 -26.54 -38.40 -46.60
N GLU A 174 -26.84 -37.10 -46.70
CA GLU A 174 -27.72 -36.53 -47.73
C GLU A 174 -27.19 -36.81 -49.15
N LEU A 175 -25.89 -36.60 -49.40
CA LEU A 175 -25.26 -36.89 -50.68
C LEU A 175 -25.29 -38.40 -51.01
N SER A 176 -25.11 -39.26 -50.01
CA SER A 176 -25.21 -40.72 -50.16
C SER A 176 -26.62 -41.14 -50.58
N GLN A 177 -27.65 -40.54 -49.98
CA GLN A 177 -29.05 -40.78 -50.37
C GLN A 177 -29.35 -40.29 -51.79
N GLN A 178 -28.90 -39.08 -52.15
CA GLN A 178 -29.04 -38.55 -53.50
C GLN A 178 -28.34 -39.45 -54.53
N LYS A 179 -27.13 -39.92 -54.24
CA LYS A 179 -26.40 -40.87 -55.09
C LYS A 179 -27.20 -42.14 -55.33
N LYS A 180 -27.77 -42.75 -54.27
CA LYS A 180 -28.63 -43.94 -54.41
C LYS A 180 -29.85 -43.68 -55.27
N HIS A 181 -30.49 -42.51 -55.13
CA HIS A 181 -31.64 -42.14 -55.93
C HIS A 181 -31.28 -42.04 -57.42
N VAL A 182 -30.17 -41.36 -57.75
CA VAL A 182 -29.67 -41.25 -59.12
C VAL A 182 -29.30 -42.62 -59.70
N GLU A 183 -28.67 -43.51 -58.93
CA GLU A 183 -28.36 -44.87 -59.38
C GLU A 183 -29.60 -45.68 -59.74
N VAL A 184 -30.69 -45.54 -58.97
CA VAL A 184 -31.98 -46.18 -59.29
C VAL A 184 -32.56 -45.61 -60.57
N GLN A 185 -32.63 -44.28 -60.69
CA GLN A 185 -33.13 -43.60 -61.89
C GLN A 185 -32.32 -44.00 -63.14
N LEU A 186 -30.99 -44.11 -63.03
CA LEU A 186 -30.14 -44.55 -64.14
C LEU A 186 -30.46 -45.98 -64.57
N LYS A 187 -30.68 -46.89 -63.60
CA LYS A 187 -31.05 -48.28 -63.89
C LYS A 187 -32.40 -48.36 -64.59
N GLU A 188 -33.39 -47.59 -64.14
CA GLU A 188 -34.70 -47.49 -64.78
C GLU A 188 -34.58 -46.94 -66.21
N PHE A 189 -33.78 -45.88 -66.41
CA PHE A 189 -33.54 -45.30 -67.73
C PHE A 189 -32.91 -46.30 -68.71
N ILE A 190 -31.87 -47.03 -68.27
CA ILE A 190 -31.21 -48.06 -69.09
C ILE A 190 -32.18 -49.20 -69.45
N GLN A 191 -33.08 -49.59 -68.53
CA GLN A 191 -34.11 -50.59 -68.81
C GLN A 191 -35.08 -50.09 -69.88
N VAL A 192 -35.60 -48.87 -69.74
CA VAL A 192 -36.50 -48.26 -70.73
C VAL A 192 -35.83 -48.13 -72.09
N GLU A 193 -34.58 -47.69 -72.15
CA GLU A 193 -33.83 -47.57 -73.41
C GLU A 193 -33.65 -48.95 -74.07
N ARG A 194 -33.30 -49.98 -73.30
CA ARG A 194 -33.19 -51.35 -73.81
C ARG A 194 -34.52 -51.87 -74.35
N ASP A 195 -35.62 -51.62 -73.65
CA ASP A 195 -36.96 -52.05 -74.08
C ASP A 195 -37.38 -51.35 -75.37
N ILE A 196 -37.06 -50.06 -75.52
CA ILE A 196 -37.29 -49.28 -76.74
C ILE A 196 -36.46 -49.86 -77.90
N ILE A 197 -35.17 -50.14 -77.69
CA ILE A 197 -34.31 -50.74 -78.73
C ILE A 197 -34.87 -52.09 -79.18
N HIS A 198 -35.31 -52.93 -78.24
CA HIS A 198 -35.93 -54.21 -78.57
C HIS A 198 -37.23 -54.07 -79.37
N GLN A 199 -38.06 -53.06 -79.09
CA GLN A 199 -39.24 -52.74 -79.90
C GLN A 199 -38.85 -52.37 -81.34
N TYR A 200 -37.85 -51.49 -81.52
CA TYR A 200 -37.37 -51.12 -82.85
C TYR A 200 -36.78 -52.31 -83.61
N GLU A 201 -36.04 -53.22 -82.96
CA GLU A 201 -35.51 -54.43 -83.60
C GLU A 201 -36.60 -55.45 -83.99
N SER A 202 -37.74 -55.45 -83.30
CA SER A 202 -38.87 -56.32 -83.64
C SER A 202 -39.74 -55.78 -84.77
N ASP A 203 -39.80 -54.46 -84.96
CA ASP A 203 -40.57 -53.81 -86.03
C ASP A 203 -39.83 -53.81 -87.39
N ASP A 204 -38.51 -54.05 -87.41
CA ASP A 204 -37.66 -54.11 -88.61
C ASP A 204 -37.57 -55.53 -89.25
N LYS A 205 -38.43 -56.48 -88.84
CA LYS A 205 -38.58 -57.84 -89.41
C LYS A 205 -39.96 -58.09 -89.99
#